data_AF-A0AB39QWS7-F1
#
_entry.id   AF-A0AB39QWS7-F1
#
_cell.length_a   1.000
_cell.length_b   1.000
_cell.length_c   1.000
_cell.angle_alpha   90.00
_cell.angle_beta   90.00
_cell.angle_gamma   90.00
#
_symmetry.space_group_name_H-M   'P 1'
#
loop_
_entity.id
_entity.type
_entity.pdbx_description
1 polymer ?
#
loop_
_entity_poly.entity_id
_entity_poly.type
_entity_poly.pdbx_seq_one_letter_code
_entity_poly.pdbx_strand_id
1 'polypeptide(L)'
;MENGITPLWVAKDRTASLIDRAPWARVDDMPWKDIADGKEMVIRGGYRHLQVWRCVPSSDRHCLVSEGAGHCGAIHADWFVPALCLPEKKPVHIEDLVLQSATGESVPVYVPSRGNGRAGRHMWVSADDRTLWEEIVGERTPLPSVSVEEDDDVITFAEQEIDRTCRAGEESWFVSDARPMRDLAQPTGGITLSHMPVRGSRHPMRITPVERAAASAALGCPTWELGPCAGCGQLMRRYGRYAAMYCRVCRAVLNGR
;
A
#
# COMPACT_ATOMS: atom_id res chain seq x y z
N MET A 1 6.69 -7.72 22.32
CA MET A 1 6.95 -6.52 21.51
C MET A 1 7.76 -5.57 22.36
N GLU A 2 9.08 -5.56 22.20
CA GLU A 2 9.94 -4.61 22.89
C GLU A 2 9.80 -3.24 22.20
N ASN A 3 9.44 -2.23 22.97
CA ASN A 3 9.47 -0.79 22.66
C ASN A 3 8.57 -0.22 21.54
N GLY A 4 7.77 -1.01 20.83
CA GLY A 4 6.86 -0.50 19.78
C GLY A 4 7.60 0.02 18.54
N ILE A 5 8.90 -0.25 18.43
CA ILE A 5 9.75 0.11 17.29
C ILE A 5 9.66 -1.03 16.27
N THR A 6 9.24 -0.73 15.04
CA THR A 6 9.25 -1.71 13.94
C THR A 6 10.48 -1.47 13.07
N PRO A 7 11.38 -2.46 12.90
CA PRO A 7 12.53 -2.30 12.02
C PRO A 7 12.11 -2.18 10.56
N LEU A 8 12.77 -1.28 9.83
CA LEU A 8 12.77 -1.20 8.37
C LEU A 8 14.02 -1.92 7.85
N TRP A 9 13.82 -3.12 7.28
CA TRP A 9 14.91 -3.87 6.66
C TRP A 9 15.09 -3.45 5.21
N VAL A 10 16.32 -3.13 4.81
CA VAL A 10 16.65 -2.75 3.42
C VAL A 10 17.45 -3.85 2.75
N ALA A 11 17.00 -4.29 1.58
CA ALA A 11 17.67 -5.29 0.76
C ALA A 11 18.09 -4.69 -0.59
N LYS A 12 19.19 -5.20 -1.16
CA LYS A 12 19.68 -4.82 -2.49
C LYS A 12 19.36 -5.85 -3.58
N ASP A 13 19.04 -7.07 -3.18
CA ASP A 13 18.75 -8.18 -4.08
C ASP A 13 17.32 -8.70 -3.90
N ARG A 14 16.84 -9.47 -4.89
CA ARG A 14 15.50 -10.08 -4.88
C ARG A 14 15.45 -11.43 -4.18
N THR A 15 16.58 -11.93 -3.68
CA THR A 15 16.74 -13.27 -3.07
C THR A 15 16.92 -13.21 -1.55
N ALA A 16 16.95 -12.00 -0.99
CA ALA A 16 17.18 -11.72 0.42
C ALA A 16 16.22 -12.51 1.31
N SER A 17 16.79 -13.25 2.27
CA SER A 17 16.05 -14.18 3.13
C SER A 17 15.01 -13.52 4.03
N LEU A 18 15.13 -12.21 4.24
CA LEU A 18 14.18 -11.39 5.02
C LEU A 18 12.88 -11.07 4.27
N ILE A 19 12.87 -11.22 2.94
CA ILE A 19 11.67 -11.00 2.13
C ILE A 19 10.60 -12.01 2.56
N ASP A 20 9.39 -11.49 2.81
CA ASP A 20 8.24 -12.22 3.34
C ASP A 20 8.35 -12.68 4.81
N ARG A 21 9.44 -12.35 5.54
CA ARG A 21 9.62 -12.67 6.98
C ARG A 21 9.56 -11.47 7.92
N ALA A 22 9.84 -10.27 7.42
CA ALA A 22 9.78 -9.02 8.19
C ALA A 22 9.44 -7.84 7.27
N PRO A 23 8.98 -6.69 7.77
CA PRO A 23 8.78 -5.50 6.94
C PRO A 23 10.07 -5.07 6.25
N TRP A 24 10.06 -5.01 4.91
CA TRP A 24 11.25 -4.83 4.10
C TRP A 24 11.02 -3.83 2.97
N ALA A 25 12.10 -3.21 2.49
CA ALA A 25 12.15 -2.43 1.26
C ALA A 25 13.36 -2.86 0.43
N ARG A 26 13.20 -2.95 -0.89
CA ARG A 26 14.33 -3.23 -1.80
C ARG A 26 14.70 -1.99 -2.59
N VAL A 27 15.99 -1.70 -2.65
CA VAL A 27 16.59 -0.68 -3.54
C VAL A 27 17.47 -1.35 -4.59
N ASP A 28 17.94 -0.60 -5.58
CA ASP A 28 18.94 -1.11 -6.52
C ASP A 28 20.31 -1.26 -5.82
N ASP A 29 21.14 -2.20 -6.28
CA ASP A 29 22.54 -2.29 -5.84
C ASP A 29 23.30 -1.09 -6.42
N MET A 30 23.54 -0.09 -5.58
CA MET A 30 24.12 1.19 -5.96
C MET A 30 25.55 1.31 -5.43
N PRO A 31 26.53 1.73 -6.26
CA PRO A 31 27.89 1.98 -5.78
C PRO A 31 27.89 3.06 -4.69
N TRP A 32 28.78 2.92 -3.70
CA TRP A 32 28.88 3.89 -2.60
C TRP A 32 29.15 5.33 -3.07
N LYS A 33 29.85 5.49 -4.21
CA LYS A 33 30.16 6.79 -4.82
C LYS A 33 28.89 7.51 -5.26
N ASP A 34 27.99 6.80 -5.93
CA ASP A 34 26.70 7.33 -6.35
C ASP A 34 25.87 7.81 -5.14
N ILE A 35 25.91 7.05 -4.04
CA ILE A 35 25.23 7.42 -2.78
C ILE A 35 25.88 8.69 -2.19
N ALA A 36 27.21 8.75 -2.15
CA ALA A 36 27.95 9.90 -1.63
C ALA A 36 27.73 11.17 -2.47
N ASP A 37 27.54 11.01 -3.77
CA ASP A 37 27.23 12.09 -4.71
C ASP A 37 25.75 12.54 -4.65
N GLY A 38 24.95 11.96 -3.74
CA GLY A 38 23.58 12.36 -3.49
C GLY A 38 22.56 11.76 -4.45
N LYS A 39 22.91 10.66 -5.13
CA LYS A 39 21.96 9.94 -5.99
C LYS A 39 20.86 9.32 -5.13
N GLU A 40 19.61 9.61 -5.49
CA GLU A 40 18.44 9.12 -4.77
C GLU A 40 18.29 7.60 -4.89
N MET A 41 17.98 6.94 -3.78
CA MET A 41 17.77 5.49 -3.74
C MET A 41 16.28 5.17 -3.83
N VAL A 42 15.84 4.78 -5.02
CA VAL A 42 14.44 4.44 -5.31
C VAL A 42 14.09 3.05 -4.77
N ILE A 43 12.98 2.96 -4.06
CA ILE A 43 12.41 1.68 -3.63
C ILE A 43 11.77 0.97 -4.82
N ARG A 44 12.27 -0.24 -5.09
CA ARG A 44 11.86 -1.14 -6.16
C ARG A 44 10.91 -2.24 -5.71
N GLY A 45 10.84 -2.51 -4.41
CA GLY A 45 10.02 -3.58 -3.82
C GLY A 45 9.78 -3.35 -2.33
N GLY A 46 8.82 -4.08 -1.77
CA GLY A 46 8.52 -4.03 -0.33
C GLY A 46 7.61 -2.85 0.09
N TYR A 47 7.55 -1.76 -0.68
CA TYR A 47 6.53 -0.71 -0.53
C TYR A 47 5.40 -0.89 -1.54
N ARG A 48 4.13 -0.84 -1.09
CA ARG A 48 2.96 -1.10 -1.94
C ARG A 48 1.80 -0.15 -1.66
N HIS A 49 0.95 -0.03 -2.67
CA HIS A 49 -0.31 0.72 -2.63
C HIS A 49 -1.50 -0.19 -2.80
N LEU A 50 -2.57 0.11 -2.06
CA LEU A 50 -3.84 -0.58 -2.21
C LEU A 50 -4.61 -0.01 -3.40
N GLN A 51 -4.98 -0.85 -4.35
CA GLN A 51 -5.83 -0.46 -5.46
C GLN A 51 -7.16 -1.20 -5.41
N VAL A 52 -8.25 -0.44 -5.46
CA VAL A 52 -9.62 -0.95 -5.48
C VAL A 52 -10.25 -0.60 -6.82
N TRP A 53 -10.78 -1.60 -7.54
CA TRP A 53 -11.40 -1.40 -8.84
C TRP A 53 -12.66 -2.24 -9.00
N ARG A 54 -13.59 -1.78 -9.84
CA ARG A 54 -14.70 -2.61 -10.30
C ARG A 54 -14.23 -3.45 -11.48
N CYS A 55 -14.54 -4.74 -11.48
CA CYS A 55 -14.21 -5.66 -12.55
C CYS A 55 -15.28 -5.59 -13.65
N VAL A 56 -15.01 -4.85 -14.72
CA VAL A 56 -15.89 -4.69 -15.89
C VAL A 56 -15.08 -4.91 -17.18
N PRO A 57 -15.71 -5.09 -18.35
CA PRO A 57 -14.97 -5.31 -19.60
C PRO A 57 -13.94 -4.22 -19.95
N SER A 58 -14.17 -2.98 -19.51
CA SER A 58 -13.28 -1.83 -19.74
C SER A 58 -12.23 -1.63 -18.64
N SER A 59 -12.12 -2.54 -17.68
CA SER A 59 -11.13 -2.41 -16.60
C SER A 59 -9.75 -2.79 -17.11
N ASP A 60 -8.78 -1.90 -16.90
CA ASP A 60 -7.36 -2.19 -17.20
C ASP A 60 -6.77 -3.31 -16.32
N ARG A 61 -7.46 -3.64 -15.20
CA ARG A 61 -7.05 -4.68 -14.26
C ARG A 61 -7.81 -5.99 -14.49
N HIS A 62 -7.06 -7.09 -14.45
CA HIS A 62 -7.60 -8.43 -14.60
C HIS A 62 -8.59 -8.82 -13.49
N CYS A 63 -9.47 -9.76 -13.77
CA CYS A 63 -10.39 -10.33 -12.79
C CYS A 63 -9.64 -11.26 -11.81
N LEU A 64 -9.90 -11.12 -10.49
CA LEU A 64 -9.29 -11.97 -9.45
C LEU A 64 -10.04 -13.29 -9.20
N VAL A 65 -11.23 -13.44 -9.78
CA VAL A 65 -12.09 -14.62 -9.62
C VAL A 65 -11.85 -15.62 -10.75
N SER A 66 -11.71 -15.10 -11.97
CA SER A 66 -11.46 -15.92 -13.16
C SER A 66 -9.98 -15.93 -13.56
N GLU A 67 -9.09 -15.51 -12.67
CA GLU A 67 -7.63 -15.48 -12.88
C GLU A 67 -7.23 -14.81 -14.21
N GLY A 68 -7.95 -13.74 -14.57
CA GLY A 68 -7.76 -12.96 -15.78
C GLY A 68 -8.59 -13.37 -17.00
N ALA A 69 -9.36 -14.47 -16.95
CA ALA A 69 -10.30 -14.82 -18.00
C ALA A 69 -11.65 -14.11 -17.79
N GLY A 70 -11.80 -12.89 -18.31
CA GLY A 70 -13.09 -12.18 -18.36
C GLY A 70 -13.37 -11.23 -17.20
N HIS A 71 -14.65 -10.94 -16.94
CA HIS A 71 -15.10 -9.92 -16.00
C HIS A 71 -16.25 -10.43 -15.11
N CYS A 72 -16.19 -10.17 -13.80
CA CYS A 72 -17.19 -10.67 -12.84
C CYS A 72 -18.20 -9.62 -12.34
N GLY A 73 -18.04 -8.34 -12.69
CA GLY A 73 -18.91 -7.24 -12.23
C GLY A 73 -18.71 -6.81 -10.78
N ALA A 74 -18.00 -7.62 -9.98
CA ALA A 74 -17.70 -7.38 -8.57
C ALA A 74 -16.58 -6.34 -8.40
N ILE A 75 -16.23 -6.04 -7.15
CA ILE A 75 -15.15 -5.12 -6.82
C ILE A 75 -13.96 -5.92 -6.32
N HIS A 76 -12.77 -5.55 -6.76
CA HIS A 76 -11.52 -6.18 -6.38
C HIS A 76 -10.64 -5.19 -5.65
N ALA A 77 -9.87 -5.66 -4.69
CA ALA A 77 -8.82 -4.92 -4.03
C ALA A 77 -7.55 -5.76 -3.97
N ASP A 78 -6.40 -5.17 -4.28
CA ASP A 78 -5.10 -5.86 -4.32
C ASP A 78 -3.95 -4.84 -4.14
N TRP A 79 -2.77 -5.32 -3.75
CA TRP A 79 -1.60 -4.53 -3.37
C TRP A 79 -0.54 -4.51 -4.48
N PHE A 80 -0.20 -3.34 -4.98
CA PHE A 80 0.71 -3.16 -6.11
C PHE A 80 1.93 -2.31 -5.73
N VAL A 81 3.09 -2.63 -6.30
CA VAL A 81 4.23 -1.71 -6.29
C VAL A 81 3.90 -0.44 -7.09
N PRO A 82 4.53 0.71 -6.82
CA PRO A 82 4.20 1.99 -7.48
C PRO A 82 4.17 1.93 -9.01
N ALA A 83 5.13 1.23 -9.62
CA ALA A 83 5.24 1.05 -11.08
C ALA A 83 4.08 0.23 -11.71
N LEU A 84 3.35 -0.56 -10.92
CA LEU A 84 2.20 -1.36 -11.37
C LEU A 84 0.85 -0.75 -10.97
N CYS A 85 0.87 0.43 -10.35
CA CYS A 85 -0.33 1.17 -10.04
C CYS A 85 -0.98 1.74 -11.32
N LEU A 86 -2.30 1.90 -11.29
CA LEU A 86 -3.06 2.54 -12.35
C LEU A 86 -3.89 3.70 -11.76
N PRO A 87 -3.63 4.97 -12.16
CA PRO A 87 -2.42 5.40 -12.86
C PRO A 87 -1.16 5.09 -12.04
N GLU A 88 -0.01 5.08 -12.71
CA GLU A 88 1.29 4.85 -12.07
C GLU A 88 1.50 5.85 -10.92
N LYS A 89 1.99 5.35 -9.79
CA LYS A 89 2.30 6.17 -8.62
C LYS A 89 3.76 6.58 -8.67
N LYS A 90 4.06 7.77 -8.14
CA LYS A 90 5.43 8.25 -8.04
C LYS A 90 6.29 7.22 -7.29
N PRO A 91 7.53 6.98 -7.73
CA PRO A 91 8.46 6.17 -6.98
C PRO A 91 8.63 6.71 -5.56
N VAL A 92 8.84 5.82 -4.60
CA VAL A 92 9.13 6.18 -3.21
C VAL A 92 10.62 6.01 -2.99
N HIS A 93 11.24 6.98 -2.33
CA HIS A 93 12.67 6.95 -2.02
C HIS A 93 12.90 6.41 -0.61
N ILE A 94 14.09 5.88 -0.33
CA ILE A 94 14.37 5.31 1.00
C ILE A 94 14.34 6.39 2.08
N GLU A 95 14.84 7.59 1.79
CA GLU A 95 14.77 8.76 2.68
C GLU A 95 13.33 9.13 3.03
N ASP A 96 12.42 9.12 2.04
CA ASP A 96 11.00 9.38 2.26
C ASP A 96 10.39 8.30 3.15
N LEU A 97 10.69 7.02 2.90
CA LEU A 97 10.14 5.93 3.71
C LEU A 97 10.67 5.99 5.16
N VAL A 98 11.94 6.33 5.36
CA VAL A 98 12.51 6.51 6.71
C VAL A 98 11.78 7.64 7.44
N LEU A 99 11.58 8.79 6.79
CA LEU A 99 10.85 9.91 7.39
C LEU A 99 9.39 9.56 7.67
N GLN A 100 8.68 9.01 6.68
CA GLN A 100 7.27 8.66 6.78
C GLN A 100 7.02 7.54 7.79
N SER A 101 7.96 6.60 7.96
CA SER A 101 7.83 5.57 9.00
C SER A 101 7.99 6.14 10.40
N ALA A 102 8.89 7.12 10.59
CA ALA A 102 9.05 7.81 11.87
C ALA A 102 7.85 8.71 12.22
N THR A 103 7.17 9.30 11.22
CA THR A 103 5.96 10.11 11.41
C THR A 103 4.68 9.28 11.46
N GLY A 104 4.74 7.98 11.16
CA GLY A 104 3.58 7.10 11.07
C GLY A 104 2.74 7.29 9.81
N GLU A 105 3.21 8.06 8.82
CA GLU A 105 2.58 8.18 7.50
C GLU A 105 2.74 6.90 6.67
N SER A 106 3.82 6.16 6.91
CA SER A 106 4.08 4.85 6.32
C SER A 106 4.20 3.82 7.44
N VAL A 107 3.50 2.69 7.29
CA VAL A 107 3.33 1.69 8.34
C VAL A 107 3.53 0.28 7.80
N PRO A 108 4.04 -0.65 8.62
CA PRO A 108 4.17 -2.04 8.24
C PRO A 108 2.80 -2.72 8.28
N VAL A 109 2.53 -3.58 7.30
CA VAL A 109 1.34 -4.42 7.24
C VAL A 109 1.75 -5.85 6.87
N TYR A 110 1.07 -6.82 7.48
CA TYR A 110 1.10 -8.23 7.09
C TYR A 110 -0.20 -8.56 6.36
N VAL A 111 -0.08 -9.14 5.16
CA VAL A 111 -1.23 -9.62 4.40
C VAL A 111 -1.11 -11.12 4.18
N PRO A 112 -2.06 -11.93 4.70
CA PRO A 112 -2.04 -13.37 4.53
C PRO A 112 -2.28 -13.75 3.06
N SER A 113 -1.64 -14.83 2.62
CA SER A 113 -1.85 -15.40 1.28
C SER A 113 -3.19 -16.12 1.22
N ARG A 114 -3.83 -16.13 0.04
CA ARG A 114 -5.04 -16.93 -0.18
C ARG A 114 -4.73 -18.42 0.06
N GLY A 115 -5.48 -19.05 0.95
CA GLY A 115 -5.44 -20.50 1.18
C GLY A 115 -4.47 -20.99 2.27
N ASN A 116 -3.58 -20.14 2.80
CA ASN A 116 -2.74 -20.50 3.95
C ASN A 116 -2.48 -19.28 4.84
N GLY A 117 -3.16 -19.19 5.99
CA GLY A 117 -3.01 -18.07 6.93
C GLY A 117 -1.63 -17.93 7.57
N ARG A 118 -0.80 -18.99 7.51
CA ARG A 118 0.60 -18.98 8.01
C ARG A 118 1.59 -18.45 6.98
N ALA A 119 1.22 -18.40 5.70
CA ALA A 119 2.04 -17.81 4.64
C ALA A 119 1.47 -16.44 4.27
N GLY A 120 2.26 -15.38 4.34
CA GLY A 120 1.82 -14.04 4.01
C GLY A 120 2.98 -13.14 3.64
N ARG A 121 2.68 -11.89 3.35
CA ARG A 121 3.67 -10.92 2.91
C ARG A 121 3.73 -9.77 3.88
N HIS A 122 4.93 -9.50 4.37
CA HIS A 122 5.25 -8.27 5.06
C HIS A 122 5.61 -7.19 4.04
N MET A 123 5.06 -6.00 4.23
CA MET A 123 5.28 -4.85 3.36
C MET A 123 5.08 -3.53 4.10
N TRP A 124 5.60 -2.46 3.51
CA TRP A 124 5.31 -1.08 3.89
C TRP A 124 4.23 -0.50 3.00
N VAL A 125 3.33 0.27 3.60
CA VAL A 125 2.20 0.92 2.92
C VAL A 125 1.95 2.29 3.56
N SER A 126 1.17 3.15 2.92
CA SER A 126 0.70 4.36 3.60
C SER A 126 -0.31 4.03 4.70
N ALA A 127 -0.38 4.86 5.73
CA ALA A 127 -1.37 4.73 6.80
C ALA A 127 -2.81 4.79 6.28
N ASP A 128 -3.05 5.58 5.23
CA ASP A 128 -4.35 5.65 4.54
C ASP A 128 -4.73 4.32 3.88
N ASP A 129 -3.78 3.69 3.17
CA ASP A 129 -4.02 2.40 2.52
C ASP A 129 -4.20 1.28 3.55
N ARG A 130 -3.46 1.31 4.67
CA ARG A 130 -3.67 0.40 5.81
C ARG A 130 -5.08 0.54 6.38
N THR A 131 -5.53 1.78 6.63
CA THR A 131 -6.87 2.04 7.17
C THR A 131 -7.95 1.52 6.22
N LEU A 132 -7.81 1.80 4.92
CA LEU A 132 -8.74 1.30 3.90
C LEU A 132 -8.74 -0.24 3.84
N TRP A 133 -7.59 -0.87 3.99
CA TRP A 133 -7.49 -2.33 4.05
C TRP A 133 -8.23 -2.92 5.26
N GLU A 134 -8.03 -2.34 6.45
CA GLU A 134 -8.71 -2.75 7.68
C GLU A 134 -10.25 -2.59 7.55
N GLU A 135 -10.72 -1.52 6.90
CA GLU A 135 -12.14 -1.32 6.58
C GLU A 135 -12.68 -2.40 5.62
N ILE A 136 -11.86 -2.83 4.66
CA ILE A 136 -12.27 -3.83 3.66
C ILE A 136 -12.30 -5.25 4.24
N VAL A 137 -11.27 -5.64 5.00
CA VAL A 137 -11.14 -7.00 5.56
C VAL A 137 -11.99 -7.17 6.83
N GLY A 138 -12.41 -6.05 7.45
CA GLY A 138 -12.91 -6.01 8.82
C GLY A 138 -11.76 -6.16 9.82
N GLU A 139 -11.86 -5.55 11.01
CA GLU A 139 -10.84 -5.61 12.07
C GLU A 139 -10.49 -7.05 12.47
N ARG A 140 -9.63 -7.71 11.70
CA ARG A 140 -9.21 -9.11 11.91
C ARG A 140 -7.88 -9.39 11.26
N THR A 141 -6.87 -8.54 11.43
CA THR A 141 -5.49 -9.05 11.31
C THR A 141 -4.54 -8.22 12.16
N PRO A 142 -4.39 -8.52 13.46
CA PRO A 142 -3.16 -8.14 14.15
C PRO A 142 -1.98 -8.75 13.39
N LEU A 143 -0.86 -8.04 13.32
CA LEU A 143 0.41 -8.65 12.93
C LEU A 143 0.57 -9.94 13.75
N PRO A 144 0.92 -11.09 13.14
CA PRO A 144 1.18 -12.28 13.92
C PRO A 144 2.20 -11.90 15.01
N SER A 145 1.81 -12.07 16.28
CA SER A 145 2.80 -12.10 17.36
C SER A 145 3.77 -13.20 17.01
N VAL A 146 5.06 -12.93 17.04
CA VAL A 146 6.12 -13.92 16.82
C VAL A 146 5.91 -15.07 17.82
N SER A 147 5.09 -16.06 17.46
CA SER A 147 4.99 -17.32 18.17
C SER A 147 6.20 -18.11 17.69
N VAL A 148 7.15 -18.23 18.60
CA VAL A 148 8.47 -18.85 18.46
C VAL A 148 8.29 -20.36 18.26
N GLU A 149 7.79 -20.79 17.12
CA GLU A 149 7.82 -22.19 16.67
C GLU A 149 7.81 -22.22 15.13
N GLU A 150 8.85 -21.66 14.50
CA GLU A 150 9.30 -22.15 13.19
C GLU A 150 10.49 -23.08 13.48
N ASP A 151 10.57 -24.22 12.78
CA ASP A 151 11.82 -24.99 12.72
C ASP A 151 12.92 -24.00 12.35
N ASP A 152 13.73 -23.64 13.35
CA ASP A 152 14.85 -22.73 13.18
C ASP A 152 15.69 -23.30 12.03
N ASP A 153 15.67 -22.62 10.88
CA ASP A 153 16.78 -22.69 9.94
C ASP A 153 17.99 -22.27 10.79
N VAL A 154 18.71 -23.26 11.35
CA VAL A 154 19.81 -23.05 12.29
C VAL A 154 20.70 -21.99 11.68
N ILE A 155 20.78 -20.83 12.33
CA ILE A 155 21.69 -19.77 11.93
C ILE A 155 23.09 -20.30 12.19
N THR A 156 23.66 -20.97 11.20
CA THR A 156 25.04 -21.41 11.25
C THR A 156 25.91 -20.19 10.97
N PHE A 157 26.58 -19.70 12.00
CA PHE A 157 27.67 -18.75 11.79
C PHE A 157 28.75 -19.49 11.01
N ALA A 158 29.09 -18.99 9.82
CA ALA A 158 30.38 -19.33 9.25
C ALA A 158 31.40 -18.80 10.28
N GLU A 159 32.18 -19.67 10.91
CA GLU A 159 33.23 -19.30 11.87
C GLU A 159 34.39 -18.53 11.19
N GLN A 160 34.07 -17.62 10.27
CA GLN A 160 35.02 -16.73 9.64
C GLN A 160 35.44 -15.67 10.64
N GLU A 161 36.75 -15.55 10.80
CA GLU A 161 37.38 -14.48 11.56
C GLU A 161 36.88 -13.14 11.04
N ILE A 162 36.37 -12.28 11.93
CA ILE A 162 35.80 -10.98 11.56
C ILE A 162 36.91 -10.16 10.92
N ASP A 163 36.84 -9.97 9.60
CA ASP A 163 37.74 -9.09 8.88
C ASP A 163 37.54 -7.65 9.40
N ARG A 164 38.56 -7.13 10.09
CA ARG A 164 38.57 -5.77 10.64
C ARG A 164 38.95 -4.72 9.59
N THR A 165 39.32 -5.13 8.38
CA THR A 165 39.54 -4.23 7.26
C THR A 165 38.22 -3.97 6.51
N CYS A 166 37.79 -2.71 6.50
CA CYS A 166 36.64 -2.28 5.72
C CYS A 166 37.02 -2.25 4.23
N ARG A 167 36.61 -3.28 3.49
CA ARG A 167 36.77 -3.38 2.03
C ARG A 167 35.50 -2.96 1.28
N ALA A 168 34.62 -2.19 1.94
CA ALA A 168 33.37 -1.73 1.33
C ALA A 168 33.68 -0.93 0.06
N GLY A 169 33.38 -1.52 -1.10
CA GLY A 169 33.66 -0.93 -2.42
C GLY A 169 34.76 -1.61 -3.24
N GLU A 170 35.44 -2.65 -2.73
CA GLU A 170 36.29 -3.51 -3.57
C GLU A 170 35.42 -4.46 -4.41
N GLU A 171 35.59 -4.46 -5.74
CA GLU A 171 34.86 -5.32 -6.69
C GLU A 171 35.29 -6.80 -6.61
N SER A 172 35.25 -7.41 -5.43
CA SER A 172 35.62 -8.81 -5.29
C SER A 172 34.63 -9.61 -4.44
N TRP A 173 34.29 -10.77 -5.00
CA TRP A 173 33.38 -11.82 -4.52
C TRP A 173 31.88 -11.66 -4.87
N PHE A 174 31.52 -12.16 -6.06
CA PHE A 174 30.15 -12.58 -6.34
C PHE A 174 29.93 -13.95 -5.68
N VAL A 175 29.22 -13.98 -4.54
CA VAL A 175 28.64 -15.24 -4.06
C VAL A 175 27.43 -15.52 -4.95
N SER A 176 27.54 -16.51 -5.85
CA SER A 176 26.40 -17.03 -6.59
C SER A 176 25.51 -17.79 -5.60
N ASP A 177 24.64 -17.06 -4.91
CA ASP A 177 23.68 -17.63 -3.97
C ASP A 177 22.50 -18.16 -4.78
N ALA A 178 22.37 -19.48 -4.91
CA ALA A 178 21.30 -20.16 -5.65
C ALA A 178 19.92 -20.05 -4.95
N ARG A 179 19.68 -18.95 -4.23
CA ARG A 179 18.44 -18.70 -3.51
C ARG A 179 17.31 -18.40 -4.50
N PRO A 180 16.09 -18.90 -4.24
CA PRO A 180 14.94 -18.57 -5.06
C PRO A 180 14.66 -17.07 -5.01
N MET A 181 14.19 -16.52 -6.13
CA MET A 181 13.69 -15.15 -6.17
C MET A 181 12.44 -15.04 -5.28
N ARG A 182 12.47 -14.09 -4.34
CA ARG A 182 11.39 -13.82 -3.38
C ARG A 182 10.60 -12.56 -3.75
N ASP A 183 11.28 -11.50 -4.21
CA ASP A 183 10.61 -10.31 -4.74
C ASP A 183 10.22 -10.49 -6.22
N LEU A 184 8.99 -10.93 -6.43
CA LEU A 184 8.42 -11.12 -7.78
C LEU A 184 7.63 -9.90 -8.28
N ALA A 185 7.53 -8.80 -7.51
CA ALA A 185 6.64 -7.65 -7.77
C ALA A 185 5.14 -8.00 -7.99
N GLN A 186 4.76 -9.28 -7.90
CA GLN A 186 3.40 -9.76 -8.13
C GLN A 186 2.42 -9.10 -7.16
N PRO A 187 1.17 -8.86 -7.59
CA PRO A 187 0.09 -8.46 -6.69
C PRO A 187 -0.06 -9.46 -5.53
N THR A 188 -0.59 -9.01 -4.40
CA THR A 188 -0.74 -9.85 -3.21
C THR A 188 -1.96 -9.44 -2.41
N GLY A 189 -2.61 -10.39 -1.75
CA GLY A 189 -3.78 -10.08 -0.93
C GLY A 189 -5.04 -9.78 -1.73
N GLY A 190 -5.13 -10.25 -2.98
CA GLY A 190 -6.30 -10.03 -3.83
C GLY A 190 -7.60 -10.52 -3.17
N ILE A 191 -8.57 -9.61 -2.99
CA ILE A 191 -9.89 -9.91 -2.43
C ILE A 191 -11.01 -9.39 -3.33
N THR A 192 -12.14 -10.09 -3.30
CA THR A 192 -13.34 -9.72 -4.05
C THR A 192 -14.43 -9.30 -3.07
N LEU A 193 -15.01 -8.13 -3.31
CA LEU A 193 -16.00 -7.47 -2.48
C LEU A 193 -17.34 -7.38 -3.22
N SER A 194 -18.43 -7.49 -2.45
CA SER A 194 -19.79 -7.30 -2.96
C SER A 194 -20.14 -5.83 -3.23
N HIS A 195 -19.48 -4.90 -2.53
CA HIS A 195 -19.75 -3.46 -2.61
C HIS A 195 -18.45 -2.65 -2.54
N MET A 196 -18.49 -1.41 -3.04
CA MET A 196 -17.33 -0.52 -3.01
C MET A 196 -17.13 -0.07 -1.57
N PRO A 197 -15.91 -0.18 -1.01
CA PRO A 197 -15.65 0.43 0.28
C PRO A 197 -15.96 1.92 0.14
N VAL A 198 -16.68 2.46 1.13
CA VAL A 198 -16.89 3.90 1.21
C VAL A 198 -15.52 4.47 1.48
N ARG A 199 -14.85 4.99 0.43
CA ARG A 199 -13.70 5.86 0.63
C ARG A 199 -14.21 7.09 1.37
N GLY A 200 -14.18 7.02 2.70
CA GLY A 200 -14.26 8.23 3.51
C GLY A 200 -13.15 9.13 3.01
N SER A 201 -13.49 10.20 2.30
CA SER A 201 -12.54 11.28 2.02
C SER A 201 -12.14 11.84 3.38
N ARG A 202 -11.09 11.26 3.98
CA ARG A 202 -10.57 11.61 5.31
C ARG A 202 -9.44 12.62 5.24
N HIS A 203 -9.00 13.02 4.04
CA HIS A 203 -8.66 14.42 3.89
C HIS A 203 -9.98 15.17 4.03
N PRO A 204 -10.24 15.87 5.16
CA PRO A 204 -11.27 16.89 5.12
C PRO A 204 -10.86 17.75 3.92
N MET A 205 -11.66 17.73 2.85
CA MET A 205 -11.55 18.82 1.89
C MET A 205 -11.60 20.07 2.77
N ARG A 206 -10.48 20.78 2.85
CA ARG A 206 -10.40 22.06 3.57
C ARG A 206 -11.22 23.02 2.74
N ILE A 207 -12.54 22.87 2.83
CA ILE A 207 -13.50 23.72 2.15
C ILE A 207 -13.30 25.09 2.76
N THR A 208 -12.67 25.95 2.00
CA THR A 208 -12.46 27.33 2.40
C THR A 208 -13.81 28.02 2.53
N PRO A 209 -13.93 29.07 3.37
CA PRO A 209 -15.14 29.89 3.41
C PRO A 209 -15.56 30.42 2.03
N VAL A 210 -14.58 30.71 1.16
CA VAL A 210 -14.77 31.18 -0.22
C VAL A 210 -15.43 30.11 -1.09
N GLU A 211 -14.92 28.88 -1.07
CA GLU A 211 -15.52 27.75 -1.81
C GLU A 211 -16.94 27.44 -1.30
N ARG A 212 -17.16 27.53 0.01
CA ARG A 212 -18.49 27.34 0.60
C ARG A 212 -19.47 28.43 0.18
N ALA A 213 -19.03 29.69 0.11
CA ALA A 213 -19.84 30.80 -0.37
C ALA A 213 -20.16 30.66 -1.86
N ALA A 214 -19.18 30.31 -2.68
CA ALA A 214 -19.37 30.08 -4.12
C ALA A 214 -20.35 28.93 -4.39
N ALA A 215 -20.22 27.80 -3.68
CA ALA A 215 -21.15 26.68 -3.77
C ALA A 215 -22.56 27.04 -3.28
N SER A 216 -22.68 27.87 -2.24
CA SER A 216 -23.95 28.37 -1.72
C SER A 216 -24.69 29.21 -2.76
N ALA A 217 -23.96 30.12 -3.44
CA ALA A 217 -24.49 30.91 -4.53
C ALA A 217 -24.90 30.04 -5.75
N ALA A 218 -24.03 29.10 -6.16
CA ALA A 218 -24.30 28.22 -7.30
C ALA A 218 -25.48 27.27 -7.07
N LEU A 219 -25.61 26.76 -5.84
CA LEU A 219 -26.66 25.81 -5.49
C LEU A 219 -27.93 26.49 -4.97
N GLY A 220 -27.92 27.79 -4.66
CA GLY A 220 -29.06 28.54 -4.15
C GLY A 220 -29.51 28.13 -2.74
N CYS A 221 -28.58 27.70 -1.88
CA CYS A 221 -28.85 27.29 -0.49
C CYS A 221 -27.97 28.07 0.49
N PRO A 222 -28.36 28.19 1.77
CA PRO A 222 -27.48 28.76 2.77
C PRO A 222 -26.26 27.84 3.01
N THR A 223 -25.15 28.43 3.46
CA THR A 223 -23.86 27.73 3.61
C THR A 223 -23.90 26.56 4.59
N TRP A 224 -24.82 26.55 5.55
CA TRP A 224 -25.03 25.45 6.51
C TRP A 224 -25.70 24.21 5.91
N GLU A 225 -26.27 24.30 4.70
CA GLU A 225 -26.92 23.19 4.01
C GLU A 225 -25.90 22.42 3.18
N LEU A 226 -24.71 22.98 3.02
CA LEU A 226 -23.64 22.41 2.22
C LEU A 226 -22.87 21.35 3.00
N GLY A 227 -22.57 20.26 2.32
CA GLY A 227 -21.66 19.24 2.80
C GLY A 227 -21.08 18.42 1.65
N PRO A 228 -20.04 17.62 1.91
CA PRO A 228 -19.44 16.77 0.90
C PRO A 228 -20.37 15.60 0.53
N CYS A 229 -20.39 15.24 -0.74
CA CYS A 229 -21.00 14.01 -1.23
C CYS A 229 -20.32 12.79 -0.59
N ALA A 230 -21.09 11.83 -0.08
CA ALA A 230 -20.55 10.62 0.53
C ALA A 230 -19.80 9.70 -0.46
N GLY A 231 -20.00 9.88 -1.78
CA GLY A 231 -19.33 9.09 -2.81
C GLY A 231 -18.07 9.75 -3.39
N CYS A 232 -18.17 11.03 -3.79
CA CYS A 232 -17.10 11.73 -4.52
C CYS A 232 -16.48 12.91 -3.77
N GLY A 233 -16.96 13.25 -2.57
CA GLY A 233 -16.46 14.39 -1.78
C GLY A 233 -16.93 15.77 -2.26
N GLN A 234 -17.48 15.90 -3.47
CA GLN A 234 -17.93 17.19 -4.03
C GLN A 234 -18.97 17.89 -3.14
N LEU A 235 -18.83 19.21 -2.99
CA LEU A 235 -19.80 20.06 -2.30
C LEU A 235 -21.19 19.97 -2.94
N MET A 236 -22.18 19.68 -2.11
CA MET A 236 -23.59 19.60 -2.49
C MET A 236 -24.49 20.02 -1.33
N ARG A 237 -25.79 20.22 -1.60
CA ARG A 237 -26.81 20.34 -0.56
C ARG A 237 -26.94 19.00 0.19
N ARG A 238 -26.26 18.87 1.32
CA ARG A 238 -26.24 17.66 2.16
C ARG A 238 -27.29 17.71 3.26
N TYR A 239 -27.62 18.90 3.74
CA TYR A 239 -28.55 19.11 4.84
C TYR A 239 -29.75 19.97 4.40
N GLY A 240 -30.79 20.05 5.23
CA GLY A 240 -31.99 20.85 4.97
C GLY A 240 -33.10 20.14 4.19
N ARG A 241 -34.06 20.91 3.65
CA ARG A 241 -35.30 20.40 3.04
C ARG A 241 -35.07 19.52 1.78
N TYR A 242 -33.91 19.67 1.12
CA TYR A 242 -33.52 18.88 -0.05
C TYR A 242 -32.23 18.09 0.18
N ALA A 243 -32.00 17.67 1.43
CA ALA A 243 -30.85 16.89 1.84
C ALA A 243 -30.70 15.61 1.00
N ALA A 244 -29.49 15.37 0.51
CA ALA A 244 -29.13 14.11 -0.10
C ALA A 244 -27.73 13.68 0.36
N MET A 245 -27.55 12.37 0.54
CA MET A 245 -26.25 11.81 0.92
C MET A 245 -25.27 11.73 -0.26
N TYR A 246 -25.79 11.63 -1.48
CA TYR A 246 -25.02 11.48 -2.71
C TYR A 246 -25.38 12.56 -3.73
N CYS A 247 -24.39 13.07 -4.47
CA CYS A 247 -24.61 14.08 -5.52
C CYS A 247 -25.40 13.47 -6.69
N ARG A 248 -25.92 14.29 -7.60
CA ARG A 248 -26.72 13.81 -8.74
C ARG A 248 -25.96 12.80 -9.60
N VAL A 249 -24.65 13.01 -9.79
CA VAL A 249 -23.77 12.10 -10.56
C VAL A 249 -23.64 10.76 -9.84
N CYS A 250 -23.25 10.77 -8.56
CA CYS A 250 -23.16 9.54 -7.77
C CYS A 250 -24.50 8.82 -7.65
N ARG A 251 -25.62 9.56 -7.52
CA ARG A 251 -26.97 8.96 -7.52
C ARG A 251 -27.32 8.30 -8.85
N ALA A 252 -26.97 8.90 -9.98
CA ALA A 252 -27.20 8.29 -11.28
C ALA A 252 -26.39 6.99 -11.45
N VAL A 253 -25.16 6.95 -10.94
CA VAL A 253 -24.33 5.73 -10.91
C VAL A 253 -24.92 4.66 -9.98
N LEU A 254 -25.49 5.07 -8.83
CA LEU A 254 -26.12 4.15 -7.87
C LEU A 254 -27.47 3.62 -8.36
N ASN A 255 -28.27 4.47 -9.01
CA ASN A 255 -29.63 4.18 -9.44
C ASN A 255 -29.73 3.65 -10.89
N GLY A 256 -28.65 3.74 -11.67
CA GLY A 256 -28.53 3.15 -13.01
C GLY A 256 -28.08 1.67 -13.00
N ARG A 257 -28.30 0.99 -11.88
CA ARG A 257 -28.52 -0.45 -11.84
C ARG A 257 -29.92 -0.77 -12.38
#